data_AF-A0A540L2D1-F1
#
_entry.id   AF-A0A540L2D1-F1
#
_cell.length_a   1.000
_cell.length_b   1.000
_cell.length_c   1.000
_cell.angle_alpha   90.00
_cell.angle_beta   90.00
_cell.angle_gamma   90.00
#
_symmetry.space_group_name_H-M   'P 1'
#
loop_
_entity.id
_entity.type
_entity.pdbx_description
1 polymer ?
#
loop_
_entity_poly.entity_id
_entity_poly.type
_entity_poly.pdbx_seq_one_letter_code
_entity_poly.pdbx_strand_id
1 'polypeptide(L)'
;MFERQKESAWVLGYVDADYAGDLDKRRSTSGYVFTCAGGPISWRALLQPITTLSTTEAEYIALAEAGKEAIWPSGLVSQMGITQDCVKLKCDSQSTIHLAKNQVFSERSKHIEARYHRIRDWVESKEIWIEKVHTDDNAADFLTKIVPAKKFKHCLNLINLVD
;
A
#
# COMPACT_ATOMS: atom_id res chain seq x y z
N MET A 1 25.28 -23.12 -3.84
CA MET A 1 24.97 -21.72 -3.55
C MET A 1 23.45 -21.62 -3.50
N PHE A 2 22.88 -21.75 -2.30
CA PHE A 2 21.43 -21.77 -2.14
C PHE A 2 20.92 -20.34 -2.21
N GLU A 3 20.18 -20.02 -3.27
CA GLU A 3 19.37 -18.82 -3.33
C GLU A 3 18.44 -18.82 -2.13
N ARG A 4 18.49 -17.74 -1.33
CA ARG A 4 17.51 -17.45 -0.29
C ARG A 4 16.13 -17.56 -0.94
N GLN A 5 15.37 -18.61 -0.61
CA GLN A 5 13.92 -18.57 -0.77
C GLN A 5 13.45 -17.33 -0.01
N LYS A 6 13.01 -16.33 -0.77
CA LYS A 6 12.44 -15.09 -0.25
C LYS A 6 11.19 -15.53 0.50
N GLU A 7 11.24 -15.58 1.83
CA GLU A 7 10.09 -15.95 2.66
C GLU A 7 8.88 -15.13 2.20
N SER A 8 8.00 -15.79 1.45
CA SER A 8 6.77 -15.20 0.94
C SER A 8 5.87 -15.00 2.12
N ALA A 9 5.58 -13.74 2.47
CA ALA A 9 4.52 -13.47 3.43
C ALA A 9 3.23 -14.08 2.87
N TRP A 10 2.45 -14.71 3.75
CA TRP A 10 1.14 -15.25 3.38
C TRP A 10 0.23 -14.12 2.89
N VAL A 11 0.17 -13.02 3.65
CA VAL A 11 -0.49 -11.78 3.25
C VAL A 11 0.53 -10.76 2.79
N LEU A 12 0.37 -10.28 1.56
CA LEU A 12 1.18 -9.22 0.97
C LEU A 12 0.27 -8.16 0.35
N GLY A 13 0.42 -6.90 0.78
CA GLY A 13 -0.25 -5.74 0.20
C GLY A 13 0.64 -4.94 -0.73
N TYR A 14 0.04 -4.31 -1.74
CA TYR A 14 0.61 -3.24 -2.55
C TYR A 14 -0.26 -2.01 -2.40
N VAL A 15 0.35 -0.82 -2.36
CA VAL A 15 -0.36 0.45 -2.24
C VAL A 15 0.28 1.50 -3.16
N ASP A 16 -0.56 2.36 -3.73
CA ASP A 16 -0.17 3.46 -4.60
C ASP A 16 -1.20 4.60 -4.51
N ALA A 17 -0.80 5.79 -4.94
CA ALA A 17 -1.73 6.89 -5.21
C ALA A 17 -1.41 7.61 -6.53
N ASP A 18 -2.45 7.97 -7.28
CA ASP A 18 -2.33 8.91 -8.39
C ASP A 18 -2.67 10.32 -7.93
N TYR A 19 -1.67 11.21 -7.92
CA TYR A 19 -1.81 12.57 -7.40
C TYR A 19 -2.54 13.49 -8.37
N ALA A 20 -3.62 14.12 -7.91
CA ALA A 20 -4.39 15.11 -8.67
C ALA A 20 -4.86 14.63 -10.06
N GLY A 21 -5.10 13.31 -10.20
CA GLY A 21 -5.58 12.67 -11.43
C GLY A 21 -7.02 13.03 -11.80
N ASP A 22 -7.87 13.38 -10.83
CA ASP A 22 -9.21 13.91 -11.08
C ASP A 22 -9.11 15.32 -11.71
N LEU A 23 -9.50 15.46 -12.97
CA LEU A 23 -9.39 16.72 -13.70
C LEU A 23 -10.35 17.81 -13.18
N ASP A 24 -11.47 17.42 -12.57
CA ASP A 24 -12.49 18.36 -12.12
C ASP A 24 -12.11 18.99 -10.77
N LYS A 25 -11.71 18.16 -9.80
CA LYS A 25 -11.44 18.60 -8.42
C LYS A 25 -9.98 18.49 -8.01
N ARG A 26 -9.11 18.00 -8.90
CA ARG A 26 -7.67 17.76 -8.65
C ARG A 26 -7.43 16.90 -7.41
N ARG A 27 -8.35 15.98 -7.15
CA ARG A 27 -8.24 14.99 -6.07
C ARG A 27 -7.43 13.79 -6.54
N SER A 28 -6.75 13.17 -5.59
CA SER A 28 -5.89 12.03 -5.85
C SER A 28 -6.69 10.73 -5.74
N THR A 29 -6.29 9.68 -6.45
CA THR A 29 -6.90 8.35 -6.37
C THR A 29 -5.98 7.44 -5.58
N SER A 30 -6.47 6.87 -4.47
CA SER A 30 -5.76 5.84 -3.71
C SER A 30 -6.12 4.45 -4.23
N GLY A 31 -5.14 3.56 -4.27
CA GLY A 31 -5.36 2.17 -4.64
C GLY A 31 -4.54 1.21 -3.79
N TYR A 32 -5.11 0.05 -3.49
CA TYR A 32 -4.39 -1.04 -2.86
C TYR A 32 -4.91 -2.40 -3.34
N VAL A 33 -4.03 -3.41 -3.25
CA VAL A 33 -4.38 -4.82 -3.44
C VAL A 33 -3.62 -5.67 -2.42
N PHE A 34 -4.36 -6.50 -1.69
CA PHE A 34 -3.85 -7.53 -0.79
C PHE A 34 -3.98 -8.89 -1.45
N THR A 35 -2.89 -9.65 -1.34
CA THR A 35 -2.80 -11.03 -1.80
C THR A 35 -2.68 -11.97 -0.61
N CYS A 36 -3.24 -13.17 -0.74
CA CYS A 36 -3.02 -14.30 0.16
C CYS A 36 -2.49 -15.48 -0.65
N ALA A 37 -1.38 -16.10 -0.22
CA ALA A 37 -0.72 -17.18 -0.95
C ALA A 37 -0.43 -16.83 -2.43
N GLY A 38 -0.20 -15.55 -2.69
CA GLY A 38 0.08 -15.00 -4.02
C GLY A 38 -1.14 -14.57 -4.84
N GLY A 39 -2.37 -14.96 -4.51
CA GLY A 39 -3.59 -14.55 -5.24
C GLY A 39 -4.31 -13.37 -4.56
N PRO A 40 -5.02 -12.49 -5.29
CA PRO A 40 -5.69 -11.32 -4.71
C PRO A 40 -6.91 -11.72 -3.87
N ILE A 41 -7.07 -11.10 -2.70
CA ILE A 41 -8.19 -11.37 -1.77
C ILE A 41 -8.95 -10.11 -1.32
N SER A 42 -8.33 -8.93 -1.41
CA SER A 42 -8.98 -7.65 -1.14
C SER A 42 -8.30 -6.56 -1.97
N TRP A 43 -9.07 -5.70 -2.61
CA TRP A 43 -8.55 -4.60 -3.42
C TRP A 43 -9.53 -3.44 -3.42
N ARG A 44 -9.01 -2.25 -3.65
CA ARG A 44 -9.84 -1.04 -3.74
C ARG A 44 -9.14 0.02 -4.58
N ALA A 45 -9.95 0.79 -5.31
CA ALA A 45 -9.58 2.07 -5.90
C ALA A 45 -10.58 3.12 -5.38
N LEU A 46 -10.11 4.22 -4.81
CA LEU A 46 -10.97 5.23 -4.20
C LEU A 46 -10.42 6.63 -4.45
N LEU A 47 -11.29 7.52 -4.92
CA LEU A 47 -11.00 8.95 -4.99
C LEU A 47 -10.92 9.54 -3.57
N GLN A 48 -9.80 10.17 -3.24
CA GLN A 48 -9.57 10.74 -1.91
C GLN A 48 -10.62 11.80 -1.58
N PRO A 49 -11.10 11.86 -0.33
CA PRO A 49 -12.13 12.82 0.07
C PRO A 49 -11.59 14.26 0.14
N ILE A 50 -10.27 14.41 0.26
CA ILE A 50 -9.58 15.70 0.35
C ILE A 50 -8.60 15.88 -0.80
N THR A 51 -8.38 17.13 -1.19
CA THR A 51 -7.31 17.49 -2.12
C THR A 51 -6.00 17.56 -1.35
N THR A 52 -5.02 16.76 -1.78
CA THR A 52 -3.66 16.76 -1.23
C THR A 52 -2.81 17.83 -1.88
N LEU A 53 -1.77 18.29 -1.20
CA LEU A 53 -0.84 19.32 -1.68
C LEU A 53 0.44 18.73 -2.29
N SER A 54 0.67 17.43 -2.13
CA SER A 54 1.78 16.72 -2.79
C SER A 54 1.48 15.25 -3.04
N THR A 55 2.30 14.63 -3.91
CA THR A 55 2.30 13.19 -4.15
C THR A 55 2.57 12.40 -2.87
N THR A 56 3.48 12.87 -2.01
CA THR A 56 3.80 12.20 -0.75
C THR A 56 2.59 12.15 0.18
N GLU A 57 1.80 13.22 0.22
CA GLU A 57 0.57 13.26 1.02
C GLU A 57 -0.49 12.30 0.46
N ALA A 58 -0.66 12.26 -0.86
CA ALA A 58 -1.58 11.32 -1.51
C ALA A 58 -1.22 9.86 -1.21
N GLU A 59 0.06 9.53 -1.36
CA GLU A 59 0.61 8.21 -1.04
C GLU A 59 0.44 7.85 0.45
N TYR A 60 0.64 8.83 1.34
CA TYR A 60 0.47 8.60 2.78
C TYR A 60 -0.99 8.33 3.17
N ILE A 61 -1.94 8.99 2.51
CA ILE A 61 -3.38 8.71 2.68
C ILE A 61 -3.69 7.29 2.16
N ALA A 62 -3.17 6.92 0.98
CA ALA A 62 -3.36 5.58 0.43
C ALA A 62 -2.82 4.51 1.39
N LEU A 63 -1.62 4.72 1.91
CA LEU A 63 -0.96 3.84 2.87
C LEU A 63 -1.79 3.68 4.15
N ALA A 64 -2.38 4.77 4.67
CA ALA A 64 -3.23 4.71 5.85
C ALA A 64 -4.55 3.96 5.63
N GLU A 65 -5.19 4.12 4.46
CA GLU A 65 -6.37 3.35 4.09
C GLU A 65 -6.03 1.86 3.90
N ALA A 66 -4.92 1.55 3.24
CA ALA A 66 -4.45 0.18 3.10
C ALA A 66 -4.12 -0.45 4.47
N GLY A 67 -3.55 0.32 5.40
CA GLY A 67 -3.29 -0.16 6.76
C GLY A 67 -4.54 -0.56 7.53
N LYS A 68 -5.66 0.18 7.36
CA LYS A 68 -6.96 -0.20 7.95
C LYS A 68 -7.43 -1.55 7.42
N GLU A 69 -7.29 -1.75 6.11
CA GLU A 69 -7.68 -3.00 5.46
C GLU A 69 -6.79 -4.16 5.89
N ALA A 70 -5.48 -3.94 6.06
CA ALA A 70 -4.47 -4.97 6.36
C ALA A 70 -4.77 -5.83 7.60
N ILE A 71 -5.55 -5.31 8.56
CA ILE A 71 -5.94 -6.04 9.77
C ILE A 71 -6.87 -7.22 9.46
N TRP A 72 -7.79 -7.05 8.51
CA TRP A 72 -8.73 -8.10 8.13
C TRP A 72 -8.07 -9.36 7.52
N PRO A 73 -7.23 -9.27 6.47
CA PRO A 73 -6.58 -10.45 5.90
C PRO A 73 -5.59 -11.09 6.87
N SER A 74 -4.98 -10.33 7.79
CA SER A 74 -4.16 -10.87 8.88
C SER A 74 -4.99 -11.79 9.80
N GLY A 75 -6.17 -11.32 10.23
CA GLY A 75 -7.10 -12.10 11.03
C GLY A 75 -7.59 -13.35 10.31
N LEU A 76 -7.88 -13.25 9.02
CA LEU A 76 -8.31 -14.38 8.19
C LEU A 76 -7.26 -15.49 8.15
N VAL A 77 -5.99 -15.15 7.91
CA VAL A 77 -4.88 -16.11 7.84
C VAL A 77 -4.62 -16.74 9.21
N SER A 78 -4.71 -15.96 10.29
CA SER A 78 -4.63 -16.46 11.66
C SER A 78 -5.73 -17.50 11.98
N GLN A 79 -6.97 -17.26 11.55
CA GLN A 79 -8.08 -18.21 11.72
C GLN A 79 -7.88 -19.52 10.94
N MET A 80 -7.10 -19.50 9.86
CA MET A 80 -6.72 -20.71 9.11
C MET A 80 -5.57 -21.49 9.78
N GLY A 81 -5.09 -21.06 10.95
CA GLY A 81 -3.97 -21.68 11.65
C GLY A 81 -2.60 -21.34 11.06
N ILE A 82 -2.54 -20.32 10.19
CA ILE A 82 -1.29 -19.89 9.56
C ILE A 82 -0.68 -18.77 10.39
N THR A 83 0.57 -18.95 10.79
CA THR A 83 1.31 -17.94 11.53
C THR A 83 2.03 -16.99 10.58
N GLN A 84 1.79 -15.69 10.75
CA GLN A 84 2.52 -14.62 10.07
C GLN A 84 2.79 -13.51 11.08
N ASP A 85 4.06 -13.11 11.19
CA ASP A 85 4.48 -12.11 12.19
C ASP A 85 3.84 -10.73 11.96
N CYS A 86 3.74 -10.29 10.71
CA CYS A 86 3.19 -9.00 10.34
C CYS A 86 2.71 -8.99 8.88
N VAL A 87 1.81 -8.06 8.54
CA VAL A 87 1.41 -7.84 7.13
C VAL A 87 2.47 -7.02 6.43
N LYS A 88 3.03 -7.54 5.34
CA LYS A 88 3.96 -6.78 4.49
C LYS A 88 3.15 -5.89 3.56
N LEU A 89 3.39 -4.57 3.59
CA LEU A 89 2.74 -3.59 2.73
C LEU A 89 3.80 -2.90 1.87
N LYS A 90 3.74 -3.12 0.56
CA LYS A 90 4.68 -2.58 -0.43
C LYS A 90 4.22 -1.21 -0.90
N CYS A 91 5.11 -0.22 -0.80
CA CYS A 91 4.92 1.14 -1.27
C CYS A 91 6.14 1.57 -2.07
N ASP A 92 5.97 2.35 -3.14
CA ASP A 92 7.06 2.83 -3.96
C ASP A 92 7.55 4.25 -3.58
N SER A 93 6.83 4.98 -2.71
CA SER A 93 7.25 6.30 -2.24
C SER A 93 8.17 6.22 -1.01
N GLN A 94 9.47 6.51 -1.20
CA GLN A 94 10.43 6.57 -0.10
C GLN A 94 10.07 7.63 0.95
N SER A 95 9.58 8.80 0.52
CA SER A 95 9.16 9.87 1.41
C SER A 95 7.99 9.42 2.29
N THR A 96 7.05 8.67 1.74
CA THR A 96 5.91 8.12 2.46
C THR A 96 6.34 7.06 3.47
N ILE A 97 7.25 6.16 3.08
CA ILE A 97 7.84 5.16 3.99
C ILE A 97 8.57 5.84 5.14
N HIS A 98 9.34 6.89 4.85
CA HIS A 98 10.05 7.67 5.85
C HIS A 98 9.07 8.33 6.84
N LEU A 99 7.98 8.94 6.36
CA LEU A 99 6.94 9.55 7.20
C LEU A 99 6.19 8.54 8.08
N ALA A 100 6.05 7.29 7.62
CA ALA A 100 5.41 6.24 8.40
C ALA A 100 6.34 5.63 9.46
N LYS A 101 7.65 5.59 9.20
CA LYS A 101 8.65 4.99 10.11
C LYS A 101 9.27 5.97 11.09
N ASN A 102 9.38 7.26 10.75
CA ASN A 102 10.06 8.25 11.58
C ASN A 102 9.09 9.26 12.17
N GLN A 103 9.28 9.56 13.47
CA GLN A 103 8.56 10.63 14.18
C GLN A 103 9.16 12.03 13.91
N VAL A 104 10.19 12.17 13.06
CA VAL A 104 10.86 13.47 12.87
C VAL A 104 9.93 14.45 12.16
N PHE A 105 9.53 15.48 12.91
CA PHE A 105 8.44 16.39 12.60
C PHE A 105 8.82 17.47 11.58
N SER A 106 7.92 17.73 10.63
CA SER A 106 7.85 19.02 9.94
C SER A 106 6.54 19.71 10.33
N GLU A 107 6.56 21.01 10.64
CA GLU A 107 5.34 21.78 10.92
C GLU A 107 4.31 21.71 9.79
N ARG A 108 4.77 21.44 8.56
CA ARG A 108 3.94 21.39 7.35
C ARG A 108 3.04 20.16 7.25
N SER A 109 3.33 19.07 7.96
CA SER A 109 2.60 17.79 7.85
C SER A 109 1.63 17.47 9.01
N LYS A 110 1.54 18.34 10.03
CA LYS A 110 0.73 18.10 11.25
C LYS A 110 -0.76 17.81 10.98
N HIS A 111 -1.35 18.50 10.00
CA HIS A 111 -2.78 18.39 9.68
C HIS A 111 -3.16 17.03 9.05
N ILE A 112 -2.20 16.39 8.38
CA ILE A 112 -2.33 15.05 7.80
C ILE A 112 -2.11 14.00 8.88
N GLU A 113 -1.10 14.24 9.72
CA GLU A 113 -0.75 13.36 10.83
C GLU A 113 -1.92 13.10 11.79
N ALA A 114 -2.67 14.13 12.20
CA ALA A 114 -3.82 13.97 13.08
C ALA A 114 -4.90 13.02 12.53
N ARG A 115 -5.05 12.94 11.21
CA ARG A 115 -6.06 12.09 10.54
C ARG A 115 -5.57 10.67 10.29
N TYR A 116 -4.26 10.47 10.15
CA TYR A 116 -3.69 9.22 9.66
C TYR A 116 -2.56 8.68 10.56
N HIS A 117 -2.53 9.08 11.84
CA HIS A 117 -1.57 8.62 12.84
C HIS A 117 -1.59 7.09 13.00
N ARG A 118 -2.76 6.47 12.79
CA ARG A 118 -2.98 5.04 13.00
C ARG A 118 -2.01 4.12 12.26
N ILE A 119 -1.56 4.50 11.06
CA ILE A 119 -0.58 3.69 10.32
C ILE A 119 0.74 3.56 11.07
N ARG A 120 1.13 4.59 11.83
CA ARG A 120 2.35 4.57 12.64
C ARG A 120 2.19 3.64 13.83
N ASP A 121 1.05 3.69 14.52
CA ASP A 121 0.75 2.76 15.62
C ASP A 121 0.93 1.31 15.17
N TRP A 122 0.41 0.95 13.98
CA TRP A 122 0.53 -0.41 13.44
C TRP A 122 1.95 -0.78 13.01
N VAL A 123 2.74 0.20 12.58
CA VAL A 123 4.16 -0.02 12.26
C VAL A 123 4.98 -0.18 13.54
N GLU A 124 4.69 0.61 14.57
CA GLU A 124 5.36 0.57 15.87
C GLU A 124 5.01 -0.69 16.66
N SER A 125 3.74 -1.11 16.63
CA SER A 125 3.27 -2.38 17.21
C SER A 125 3.73 -3.62 16.43
N LYS A 126 4.38 -3.41 15.27
CA LYS A 126 4.85 -4.46 14.34
C LYS A 126 3.72 -5.28 13.71
N GLU A 127 2.49 -4.78 13.70
CA GLU A 127 1.38 -5.40 12.97
C GLU A 127 1.56 -5.25 11.44
N ILE A 128 2.15 -4.14 11.00
CA ILE A 128 2.40 -3.83 9.59
C ILE A 128 3.88 -3.54 9.37
N TRP A 129 4.48 -4.20 8.38
CA TRP A 129 5.82 -3.90 7.89
C TRP A 129 5.77 -3.25 6.51
N ILE A 130 6.20 -2.00 6.43
CA ILE A 130 6.24 -1.27 5.16
C ILE A 130 7.58 -1.53 4.44
N GLU A 131 7.51 -2.03 3.22
CA GLU A 131 8.65 -2.38 2.37
C GLU A 131 8.66 -1.51 1.09
N LYS A 132 9.85 -1.03 0.69
CA LYS A 132 9.99 -0.35 -0.60
C LYS A 132 9.84 -1.36 -1.73
N VAL A 133 9.02 -1.04 -2.72
CA VAL A 133 9.00 -1.73 -4.02
C VAL A 133 9.41 -0.78 -5.13
N HIS A 134 9.97 -1.28 -6.24
CA HIS A 134 10.21 -0.44 -7.42
C HIS A 134 8.88 -0.03 -8.04
N THR A 135 8.78 1.18 -8.60
CA THR A 135 7.52 1.67 -9.23
C THR A 135 7.07 0.72 -10.34
N ASP A 136 8.00 0.19 -11.15
CA ASP A 136 7.65 -0.80 -12.17
C ASP A 136 7.05 -2.11 -11.59
N ASP A 137 7.34 -2.42 -10.32
CA ASP A 137 6.90 -3.63 -9.64
C ASP A 137 5.78 -3.38 -8.61
N ASN A 138 5.15 -2.20 -8.65
CA ASN A 138 4.00 -1.91 -7.80
C ASN A 138 2.71 -2.41 -8.46
N ALA A 139 2.09 -3.46 -7.90
CA ALA A 139 0.84 -4.01 -8.43
C ALA A 139 -0.35 -3.07 -8.22
N ALA A 140 -0.28 -2.10 -7.33
CA ALA A 140 -1.36 -1.14 -7.12
C ALA A 140 -1.48 -0.07 -8.23
N ASP A 141 -0.46 0.09 -9.09
CA ASP A 141 -0.44 1.13 -10.14
C ASP A 141 -1.65 1.06 -11.09
N PHE A 142 -2.13 -0.13 -11.46
CA PHE A 142 -3.25 -0.24 -12.39
C PHE A 142 -4.60 0.15 -11.75
N LEU A 143 -4.67 0.25 -10.42
CA LEU A 143 -5.86 0.67 -9.69
C LEU A 143 -5.96 2.20 -9.61
N THR A 144 -4.84 2.90 -9.74
CA THR A 144 -4.73 4.35 -9.53
C THR A 144 -4.49 5.12 -10.82
N LYS A 145 -3.75 4.54 -11.76
CA LYS A 145 -3.26 5.20 -12.97
C LYS A 145 -3.79 4.52 -14.23
N ILE A 146 -3.89 5.29 -15.31
CA ILE A 146 -4.05 4.74 -16.65
C ILE A 146 -2.70 4.19 -17.10
N VAL A 147 -2.57 2.86 -17.15
CA VAL A 147 -1.31 2.18 -17.48
C VAL A 147 -1.35 1.52 -18.88
N PRO A 148 -0.21 1.42 -19.59
CA PRO A 148 -0.14 0.66 -20.84
C PRO A 148 -0.44 -0.83 -20.63
N ALA A 149 -0.94 -1.52 -21.67
CA ALA A 149 -1.29 -2.95 -21.60
C ALA A 149 -0.15 -3.85 -21.09
N LYS A 150 1.11 -3.54 -21.43
CA LYS A 150 2.28 -4.26 -20.92
C LYS A 150 2.42 -4.15 -19.40
N LYS A 151 2.24 -2.94 -18.85
CA LYS A 151 2.30 -2.68 -17.41
C LYS A 151 1.09 -3.28 -16.70
N PHE A 152 -0.10 -3.20 -17.28
CA PHE A 152 -1.30 -3.87 -16.76
C PHE A 152 -1.05 -5.38 -16.58
N LYS A 153 -0.60 -6.06 -17.65
CA LYS A 153 -0.25 -7.49 -17.60
C LYS A 153 0.84 -7.80 -16.58
N HIS A 154 1.84 -6.93 -16.45
CA HIS A 154 2.87 -7.07 -15.41
C HIS A 154 2.29 -6.99 -14.00
N CYS A 155 1.40 -6.03 -13.72
CA CYS A 155 0.71 -5.92 -12.44
C CYS A 155 -0.12 -7.16 -12.13
N LEU A 156 -0.85 -7.72 -13.11
CA LEU A 156 -1.61 -8.97 -12.94
C LEU A 156 -0.69 -10.15 -12.57
N ASN A 157 0.45 -10.27 -13.25
CA ASN A 157 1.44 -11.32 -12.96
C ASN A 157 2.01 -11.20 -11.53
N LEU A 158 2.23 -9.98 -11.02
CA LEU A 158 2.73 -9.75 -9.66
C LEU A 158 1.77 -10.25 -8.57
N ILE A 159 0.49 -10.37 -8.89
CA ILE A 159 -0.57 -10.86 -7.99
C ILE A 159 -1.15 -12.21 -8.46
N ASN A 160 -0.46 -12.93 -9.35
CA ASN A 160 -0.88 -14.21 -9.91
C ASN A 160 -2.31 -14.24 -10.45
N LEU A 161 -2.79 -13.12 -11.00
CA LEU A 161 -4.09 -13.06 -11.65
C LEU A 161 -3.90 -13.39 -13.14
N VAL A 162 -4.60 -14.43 -13.60
CA VAL A 162 -4.57 -14.86 -15.01
C VAL A 162 -5.73 -14.19 -15.74
N ASP A 163 -5.41 -13.55 -16.86
CA ASP A 163 -6.35 -12.91 -17.79
C ASP A 163 -6.77 -13.91 -18.89
#